data_AF-A0A1R0KTU5-F1
#
_entry.id   AF-A0A1R0KTU5-F1
#
_cell.length_a   1.000
_cell.length_b   1.000
_cell.length_c   1.000
_cell.angle_alpha   90.00
_cell.angle_beta   90.00
_cell.angle_gamma   90.00
#
_symmetry.space_group_name_H-M   'P 1'
#
loop_
_entity.id
_entity.type
_entity.pdbx_description
1 polymer ?
#
loop_
_entity_poly.entity_id
_entity_poly.type
_entity_poly.pdbx_seq_one_letter_code
_entity_poly.pdbx_strand_id
1 'polypeptide(L)'
;MSREVGLVSVRDETVRKRSRSGRKATVSAVLAPILAREAVAALAKSLDRTEREVHGEVAAHLGELVVAERPWAAGALRPLLWLLGSRPWLIRTGSAVPHGPETLACPEPAVFVVAHRSYVDALVVNRVLNRSGLAPSYIFTGDNLRFWPLGPLGRRSNLVFMRRHFPDDACYKVALRLYISHLLREGKNLMFAIEGGRSRDGSLQPPRLGLLRYVLDAIDEETVPGVSLVPVALTYEYLFEATALVGEQAGTVKPAEDLGALLRLAWAHRRRRGAVDVRFGEPLRPARRPAPGSPEDDAMATALRLCAGVNDVTPITPMALVAMVLLGSPGRSWTVPRLRERLAGVLEFVRHRKLPVAVPVEHVPTNVVREWLEHLIAAGVIERDGAGAAYRLPAGRRRLAAYYRNMSCHWFLPRALAEIALLRAAAAEPEDRDSSVAQEIESLAKIFACAVTGLSPEHLGGLAEKETDLVVTEWRELSAMELSRRLRAVPCLFAPLVLRHVAEGFSIVAARLALQAPAVPVDEAMLIRYCLLDNDKPPDGDHRVLPESVSLPLFSRAATFLRAEGLFARDVDPASLREQRRDAETALTALRDEIAALTVRSDEEGKR
;
A
#
# COMPACT_ATOMS: atom_id res chain seq x y z
N MET A 1 67.22 -13.92 -9.00
CA MET A 1 67.36 -14.59 -7.70
C MET A 1 66.52 -13.86 -6.66
N SER A 2 65.77 -14.65 -5.92
CA SER A 2 64.67 -14.40 -4.98
C SER A 2 64.82 -13.24 -3.97
N ARG A 3 63.68 -12.64 -3.59
CA ARG A 3 63.17 -12.67 -2.20
C ARG A 3 61.69 -12.22 -2.12
N GLU A 4 60.87 -13.13 -1.60
CA GLU A 4 59.53 -12.88 -1.05
C GLU A 4 59.60 -11.97 0.19
N VAL A 5 58.51 -11.24 0.47
CA VAL A 5 57.87 -11.25 1.81
C VAL A 5 56.35 -11.07 1.62
N GLY A 6 55.60 -12.10 1.99
CA GLY A 6 54.13 -12.07 2.06
C GLY A 6 53.62 -11.34 3.30
N LEU A 7 52.58 -10.53 3.11
CA LEU A 7 51.83 -9.86 4.17
C LEU A 7 50.36 -9.71 3.75
N VAL A 8 49.68 -10.84 3.57
CA VAL A 8 48.21 -10.89 3.54
C VAL A 8 47.79 -12.16 4.30
N SER A 9 46.71 -12.09 5.10
CA SER A 9 45.93 -13.25 5.59
C SER A 9 45.97 -13.67 7.08
N VAL A 10 46.07 -12.76 8.06
CA VAL A 10 45.81 -13.15 9.49
C VAL A 10 44.65 -12.37 10.13
N ARG A 11 44.41 -11.11 9.73
CA ARG A 11 43.29 -10.30 10.25
C ARG A 11 41.92 -10.71 9.69
N ASP A 12 41.86 -11.27 8.48
CA ASP A 12 40.58 -11.62 7.84
C ASP A 12 40.02 -12.97 8.36
N GLU A 13 40.87 -13.97 8.60
CA GLU A 13 40.45 -15.27 9.14
C GLU A 13 39.98 -15.22 10.60
N THR A 14 40.62 -14.41 11.43
CA THR A 14 40.24 -14.25 12.85
C THR A 14 38.90 -13.52 13.00
N VAL A 15 38.63 -12.53 12.14
CA VAL A 15 37.31 -11.88 12.04
C VAL A 15 36.26 -12.84 11.47
N ARG A 16 36.61 -13.66 10.47
CA ARG A 16 35.74 -14.72 9.93
C ARG A 16 35.38 -15.77 10.99
N LYS A 17 36.35 -16.26 11.77
CA LYS A 17 36.15 -17.21 12.88
C LYS A 17 35.28 -16.63 14.00
N ARG A 18 35.53 -15.39 14.45
CA ARG A 18 34.67 -14.67 15.41
C ARG A 18 33.24 -14.43 14.88
N SER A 19 33.08 -14.22 13.57
CA SER A 19 31.76 -14.04 12.94
C SER A 19 30.94 -15.33 12.85
N ARG A 20 31.60 -16.48 12.66
CA ARG A 20 30.97 -17.81 12.70
C ARG A 20 30.61 -18.21 14.14
N SER A 21 31.42 -17.82 15.11
CA SER A 21 31.18 -18.09 16.55
C SER A 21 29.91 -17.39 17.07
N GLY A 22 29.73 -16.09 16.79
CA GLY A 22 28.53 -15.37 17.23
C GLY A 22 27.23 -15.89 16.60
N ARG A 23 27.27 -16.25 15.31
CA ARG A 23 26.10 -16.79 14.61
C ARG A 23 25.67 -18.15 15.15
N LYS A 24 26.64 -19.05 15.37
CA LYS A 24 26.36 -20.35 15.98
C LYS A 24 25.79 -20.19 17.40
N ALA A 25 26.31 -19.25 18.18
CA ALA A 25 25.79 -18.96 19.52
C ALA A 25 24.32 -18.50 19.47
N THR A 26 23.95 -17.59 18.58
CA THR A 26 22.54 -17.16 18.42
C THR A 26 21.65 -18.30 17.94
N VAL A 27 22.08 -19.12 16.97
CA VAL A 27 21.31 -20.30 16.54
C VAL A 27 21.05 -21.24 17.71
N SER A 28 22.07 -21.52 18.53
CA SER A 28 21.92 -22.31 19.74
C SER A 28 21.00 -21.64 20.76
N ALA A 29 21.06 -20.32 20.92
CA ALA A 29 20.17 -19.57 21.83
C ALA A 29 18.70 -19.59 21.37
N VAL A 30 18.44 -19.57 20.06
CA VAL A 30 17.09 -19.69 19.50
C VAL A 30 16.50 -21.09 19.74
N LEU A 31 17.33 -22.14 19.65
CA LEU A 31 16.92 -23.54 19.81
C LEU A 31 16.98 -24.05 21.27
N ALA A 32 17.59 -23.29 22.18
CA ALA A 32 17.74 -23.67 23.58
C ALA A 32 16.42 -23.78 24.38
N PRO A 33 15.43 -22.89 24.22
CA PRO A 33 14.18 -22.89 25.00
C PRO A 33 13.37 -24.18 24.82
N ILE A 34 12.60 -24.55 25.85
CA ILE A 34 11.73 -25.75 25.84
C ILE A 34 10.74 -25.69 24.67
N LEU A 35 10.04 -24.54 24.51
CA LEU A 35 9.10 -24.32 23.41
C LEU A 35 9.72 -24.54 22.02
N ALA A 36 11.00 -24.21 21.85
CA ALA A 36 11.70 -24.43 20.58
C ALA A 36 11.95 -25.93 20.33
N ARG A 37 12.31 -26.68 21.38
CA ARG A 37 12.52 -28.14 21.30
C ARG A 37 11.19 -28.86 21.05
N GLU A 38 10.12 -28.47 21.74
CA GLU A 38 8.78 -29.01 21.53
C GLU A 38 8.28 -28.74 20.11
N ALA A 39 8.50 -27.54 19.58
CA ALA A 39 8.17 -27.22 18.20
C ALA A 39 8.91 -28.09 17.18
N VAL A 40 10.20 -28.35 17.41
CA VAL A 40 11.01 -29.24 16.56
C VAL A 40 10.56 -30.69 16.67
N ALA A 41 10.27 -31.18 17.88
CA ALA A 41 9.76 -32.53 18.12
C ALA A 41 8.38 -32.75 17.47
N ALA A 42 7.46 -31.80 17.63
CA ALA A 42 6.15 -31.84 16.99
C ALA A 42 6.28 -31.83 15.46
N LEU A 43 7.17 -31.00 14.90
CA LEU A 43 7.43 -30.98 13.47
C LEU A 43 8.02 -32.31 12.98
N ALA A 44 8.99 -32.87 13.71
CA ALA A 44 9.60 -34.17 13.38
C ALA A 44 8.56 -35.29 13.31
N LYS A 45 7.64 -35.34 14.29
CA LYS A 45 6.51 -36.27 14.28
C LYS A 45 5.60 -36.05 13.07
N SER A 46 5.29 -34.79 12.72
CA SER A 46 4.40 -34.49 11.58
C SER A 46 5.00 -34.82 10.21
N LEU A 47 6.34 -34.78 10.11
CA LEU A 47 7.08 -35.07 8.87
C LEU A 47 7.51 -36.53 8.76
N ASP A 48 7.23 -37.36 9.78
CA ASP A 48 7.73 -38.74 9.91
C ASP A 48 9.26 -38.84 9.76
N ARG A 49 9.98 -37.94 10.44
CA ARG A 49 11.45 -37.83 10.40
C ARG A 49 12.02 -37.82 11.81
N THR A 50 13.32 -38.13 11.95
CA THR A 50 13.95 -38.09 13.27
C THR A 50 14.10 -36.65 13.78
N GLU A 51 13.96 -36.43 15.09
CA GLU A 51 14.15 -35.10 15.68
C GLU A 51 15.53 -34.52 15.37
N ARG A 52 16.56 -35.36 15.29
CA ARG A 52 17.93 -34.94 14.97
C ARG A 52 18.04 -34.36 13.56
N GLU A 53 17.38 -34.96 12.57
CA GLU A 53 17.37 -34.47 11.20
C GLU A 53 16.63 -33.13 11.10
N VAL A 54 15.43 -33.05 11.67
CA VAL A 54 14.62 -31.82 11.65
C VAL A 54 15.32 -30.70 12.43
N HIS A 55 15.90 -31.00 13.60
CA HIS A 55 16.72 -30.04 14.34
C HIS A 55 17.90 -29.54 13.50
N GLY A 56 18.61 -30.44 12.80
CA GLY A 56 19.72 -30.08 11.92
C GLY A 56 19.31 -29.14 10.80
N GLU A 57 18.16 -29.41 10.17
CA GLU A 57 17.62 -28.60 9.08
C GLU A 57 17.11 -27.24 9.57
N VAL A 58 16.36 -27.20 10.67
CA VAL A 58 15.92 -25.94 11.32
C VAL A 58 17.15 -25.10 11.71
N ALA A 59 18.19 -25.70 12.28
CA ALA A 59 19.43 -25.00 12.61
C ALA A 59 20.15 -24.44 11.37
N ALA A 60 20.12 -25.17 10.24
CA ALA A 60 20.67 -24.70 8.98
C ALA A 60 19.91 -23.46 8.46
N HIS A 61 18.57 -23.50 8.45
CA HIS A 61 17.73 -22.35 8.09
C HIS A 61 17.91 -21.17 9.03
N LEU A 62 18.03 -21.38 10.34
CA LEU A 62 18.38 -20.33 11.29
C LEU A 62 19.74 -19.70 10.95
N GLY A 63 20.71 -20.48 10.49
CA GLY A 63 22.00 -19.97 10.01
C GLY A 63 21.89 -19.05 8.78
N GLU A 64 20.82 -19.16 7.99
CA GLU A 64 20.50 -18.25 6.89
C GLU A 64 19.85 -16.94 7.38
N LEU A 65 19.01 -17.02 8.41
CA LEU A 65 18.21 -15.91 8.92
C LEU A 65 18.99 -15.02 9.91
N VAL A 66 19.76 -15.64 10.81
CA VAL A 66 20.40 -14.95 11.94
C VAL A 66 21.36 -13.87 11.48
N VAL A 67 21.10 -12.66 11.97
CA VAL A 67 21.97 -11.48 11.83
C VAL A 67 23.13 -11.60 12.81
N ALA A 68 24.34 -11.26 12.36
CA ALA A 68 25.53 -11.16 13.22
C ALA A 68 25.90 -9.69 13.40
N GLU A 69 25.21 -9.00 14.31
CA GLU A 69 25.34 -7.57 14.53
C GLU A 69 26.81 -7.14 14.72
N ARG A 70 27.18 -6.06 14.03
CA ARG A 70 28.46 -5.39 14.20
C ARG A 70 28.23 -3.88 14.30
N PRO A 71 28.67 -3.21 15.38
CA PRO A 71 28.48 -1.76 15.53
C PRO A 71 28.98 -0.93 14.34
N TRP A 72 30.07 -1.37 13.70
CA TRP A 72 30.64 -0.67 12.54
C TRP A 72 29.87 -0.89 11.23
N ALA A 73 29.13 -1.99 11.09
CA ALA A 73 28.55 -2.38 9.81
C ALA A 73 27.44 -1.43 9.36
N ALA A 74 26.63 -0.92 10.30
CA ALA A 74 25.67 0.14 10.02
C ALA A 74 26.37 1.39 9.44
N GLY A 75 27.53 1.76 10.00
CA GLY A 75 28.37 2.85 9.48
C GLY A 75 28.92 2.59 8.08
N ALA A 76 29.43 1.37 7.84
CA ALA A 76 29.98 0.97 6.53
C ALA A 76 28.90 0.83 5.43
N LEU A 77 27.64 0.65 5.79
CA LEU A 77 26.54 0.65 4.84
C LEU A 77 26.18 2.07 4.38
N ARG A 78 26.47 3.11 5.18
CA ARG A 78 26.09 4.51 4.89
C ARG A 78 26.51 5.00 3.49
N PRO A 79 27.76 4.81 3.01
CA PRO A 79 28.16 5.25 1.67
C PRO A 79 27.40 4.55 0.54
N LEU A 80 27.17 3.24 0.68
CA LEU A 80 26.38 2.47 -0.28
C LEU A 80 24.95 2.97 -0.34
N LEU A 81 24.32 3.16 0.83
CA LEU A 81 22.96 3.69 0.89
C LEU A 81 22.91 5.11 0.31
N TRP A 82 23.92 5.93 0.62
CA TRP A 82 24.02 7.30 0.11
C TRP A 82 24.02 7.31 -1.42
N LEU A 83 24.77 6.39 -2.05
CA LEU A 83 24.76 6.17 -3.50
C LEU A 83 23.40 5.68 -4.01
N LEU A 84 22.80 4.70 -3.33
CA LEU A 84 21.53 4.05 -3.75
C LEU A 84 20.30 4.94 -3.60
N GLY A 85 20.37 6.06 -2.88
CA GLY A 85 19.11 6.78 -2.62
C GLY A 85 19.08 7.63 -1.36
N SER A 86 19.93 7.35 -0.38
CA SER A 86 19.83 7.91 0.98
C SER A 86 20.64 9.18 1.22
N ARG A 87 21.06 9.91 0.15
CA ARG A 87 21.21 11.38 0.26
C ARG A 87 20.01 11.89 1.06
N PRO A 88 20.18 12.82 2.02
CA PRO A 88 19.12 13.14 2.94
C PRO A 88 17.93 13.67 2.15
N TRP A 89 16.94 12.80 1.89
CA TRP A 89 15.57 13.23 1.76
C TRP A 89 15.33 14.18 2.93
N LEU A 90 14.63 15.28 2.66
CA LEU A 90 14.07 16.02 3.76
C LEU A 90 13.09 15.07 4.44
N ILE A 91 13.50 14.47 5.56
CA ILE A 91 12.63 13.58 6.32
C ILE A 91 11.79 14.49 7.20
N ARG A 92 10.51 14.61 6.86
CA ARG A 92 9.51 15.21 7.72
C ARG A 92 8.92 14.10 8.57
N THR A 93 8.90 14.32 9.87
CA THR A 93 8.27 13.40 10.80
C THR A 93 6.97 14.04 11.25
N GLY A 94 5.87 13.32 11.08
CA GLY A 94 4.58 13.65 11.70
C GLY A 94 4.16 12.51 12.60
N SER A 95 3.14 12.72 13.42
CA SER A 95 2.47 11.64 14.16
C SER A 95 1.00 12.00 14.30
N ALA A 96 0.12 11.00 14.24
CA ALA A 96 -1.26 11.17 14.69
C ALA A 96 -1.34 11.22 16.22
N VAL A 97 -0.30 10.75 16.91
CA VAL A 97 -0.10 10.95 18.35
C VAL A 97 0.39 12.39 18.56
N PRO A 98 -0.14 13.15 19.54
CA PRO A 98 0.14 14.58 19.75
C PRO A 98 1.63 15.02 19.82
N HIS A 99 2.60 14.09 19.87
CA HIS A 99 3.98 14.36 20.29
C HIS A 99 5.07 13.59 19.51
N GLY A 100 4.81 13.05 18.32
CA GLY A 100 5.87 12.49 17.46
C GLY A 100 6.42 11.11 17.88
N PRO A 101 7.44 10.57 17.18
CA PRO A 101 8.05 9.27 17.49
C PRO A 101 8.67 9.20 18.89
N GLU A 102 8.96 10.33 19.52
CA GLU A 102 9.49 10.43 20.89
C GLU A 102 8.47 9.96 21.95
N THR A 103 7.18 10.00 21.63
CA THR A 103 6.12 9.39 22.45
C THR A 103 5.84 7.92 22.15
N LEU A 104 6.52 7.35 21.17
CA LEU A 104 6.59 5.89 20.98
C LEU A 104 7.65 5.26 21.89
N ALA A 105 8.06 5.93 22.97
CA ALA A 105 8.82 5.32 24.05
C ALA A 105 7.96 4.21 24.70
N CYS A 106 7.78 3.12 23.97
CA CYS A 106 7.19 1.91 24.47
C CYS A 106 8.26 1.29 25.38
N PRO A 107 7.94 0.99 26.66
CA PRO A 107 8.82 0.20 27.52
C PRO A 107 9.00 -1.24 27.00
N GLU A 108 8.31 -1.58 25.92
CA GLU A 108 8.10 -2.88 25.31
C GLU A 108 8.60 -2.90 23.86
N PRO A 109 9.02 -4.06 23.31
CA PRO A 109 9.40 -4.17 21.91
C PRO A 109 8.27 -3.72 20.97
N ALA A 110 8.64 -2.92 19.97
CA ALA A 110 7.73 -2.42 18.95
C ALA A 110 7.91 -3.15 17.61
N VAL A 111 6.80 -3.50 16.98
CA VAL A 111 6.75 -4.05 15.63
C VAL A 111 6.19 -2.99 14.69
N PHE A 112 7.07 -2.37 13.90
CA PHE A 112 6.71 -1.35 12.93
C PHE A 112 6.17 -1.99 11.65
N VAL A 113 4.88 -1.83 11.41
CA VAL A 113 4.17 -2.39 10.27
C VAL A 113 3.97 -1.31 9.22
N VAL A 114 4.59 -1.49 8.05
CA VAL A 114 4.68 -0.40 7.05
C VAL A 114 3.90 -0.71 5.76
N ALA A 115 3.36 0.34 5.14
CA ALA A 115 3.04 0.33 3.71
C ALA A 115 4.34 0.43 2.92
N HIS A 116 4.60 -0.51 2.02
CA HIS A 116 5.88 -0.57 1.32
C HIS A 116 5.82 0.16 -0.02
N ARG A 117 6.60 1.22 -0.15
CA ARG A 117 6.64 2.12 -1.31
C ARG A 117 8.00 2.10 -2.00
N SER A 118 9.10 1.98 -1.25
CA SER A 118 10.46 2.08 -1.79
C SER A 118 11.43 1.13 -1.09
N TYR A 119 12.52 0.76 -1.76
CA TYR A 119 13.64 0.04 -1.14
C TYR A 119 14.25 0.74 0.06
N VAL A 120 14.11 2.05 0.16
CA VAL A 120 14.69 2.82 1.25
C VAL A 120 13.77 2.97 2.45
N ASP A 121 12.52 2.47 2.41
CA ASP A 121 11.54 2.67 3.50
C ASP A 121 12.11 2.26 4.85
N ALA A 122 12.66 1.07 4.94
CA ALA A 122 13.22 0.54 6.17
C ALA A 122 14.41 1.35 6.70
N LEU A 123 15.19 1.93 5.80
CA LEU A 123 16.32 2.78 6.15
C LEU A 123 15.85 4.15 6.64
N VAL A 124 14.81 4.68 6.01
CA VAL A 124 14.17 5.95 6.40
C VAL A 124 13.55 5.80 7.79
N VAL A 125 12.78 4.75 8.04
CA VAL A 125 12.20 4.47 9.37
C VAL A 125 13.30 4.31 10.42
N ASN A 126 14.30 3.45 10.21
CA ASN A 126 15.39 3.28 11.18
C ASN A 126 16.20 4.56 11.43
N ARG A 127 16.31 5.44 10.44
CA ARG A 127 16.92 6.76 10.62
C ARG A 127 16.07 7.68 11.50
N VAL A 128 14.73 7.62 11.38
CA VAL A 128 13.81 8.34 12.26
C VAL A 128 13.89 7.80 13.68
N LEU A 129 13.86 6.47 13.86
CA LEU A 129 13.99 5.83 15.17
C LEU A 129 15.29 6.25 15.88
N ASN A 130 16.42 6.15 15.17
CA ASN A 130 17.73 6.52 15.72
C ASN A 130 17.82 8.02 16.08
N ARG A 131 17.20 8.91 15.28
CA ARG A 131 17.13 10.35 15.61
C ARG A 131 16.28 10.64 16.84
N SER A 132 15.31 9.77 17.12
CA SER A 132 14.37 9.89 18.25
C SER A 132 14.88 9.14 19.50
N GLY A 133 16.15 8.69 19.51
CA GLY A 133 16.72 7.93 20.62
C GLY A 133 16.24 6.47 20.75
N LEU A 134 15.45 5.98 19.79
CA LEU A 134 14.91 4.61 19.80
C LEU A 134 15.88 3.62 19.16
N ALA A 135 15.90 2.39 19.69
CA ALA A 135 16.69 1.30 19.13
C ALA A 135 16.22 0.97 17.70
N PRO A 136 17.15 0.76 16.74
CA PRO A 136 16.80 0.41 15.37
C PRO A 136 16.11 -0.95 15.32
N SER A 137 15.17 -1.09 14.38
CA SER A 137 14.46 -2.34 14.15
C SER A 137 15.28 -3.35 13.36
N TYR A 138 14.95 -4.63 13.56
CA TYR A 138 15.29 -5.73 12.68
C TYR A 138 14.36 -5.72 11.46
N ILE A 139 14.95 -5.55 10.28
CA ILE A 139 14.23 -5.35 9.03
C ILE A 139 14.11 -6.70 8.31
N PHE A 140 12.88 -7.20 8.14
CA PHE A 140 12.62 -8.37 7.32
C PHE A 140 12.52 -7.97 5.85
N THR A 141 13.41 -8.50 5.01
CA THR A 141 13.51 -8.17 3.58
C THR A 141 13.70 -9.43 2.74
N GLY A 142 13.26 -9.39 1.48
CA GLY A 142 13.48 -10.47 0.54
C GLY A 142 14.96 -10.71 0.22
N ASP A 143 15.34 -11.97 0.03
CA ASP A 143 16.71 -12.40 -0.31
C ASP A 143 17.19 -11.87 -1.68
N ASN A 144 16.27 -11.37 -2.53
CA ASN A 144 16.60 -10.70 -3.79
C ASN A 144 17.43 -9.41 -3.61
N LEU A 145 17.46 -8.82 -2.40
CA LEU A 145 18.30 -7.66 -2.09
C LEU A 145 19.67 -8.04 -1.52
N ARG A 146 19.99 -9.33 -1.47
CA ARG A 146 21.24 -9.82 -0.89
C ARG A 146 22.42 -9.81 -1.89
N PHE A 147 22.49 -8.81 -2.77
CA PHE A 147 23.62 -8.61 -3.67
C PHE A 147 24.83 -8.01 -2.93
N TRP A 148 26.04 -8.15 -3.47
CA TRP A 148 27.21 -7.45 -2.92
C TRP A 148 27.15 -5.96 -3.28
N PRO A 149 27.39 -5.01 -2.35
CA PRO A 149 27.85 -5.19 -0.97
C PRO A 149 26.72 -5.22 0.09
N LEU A 150 25.46 -5.04 -0.29
CA LEU A 150 24.31 -4.95 0.62
C LEU A 150 24.09 -6.22 1.46
N GLY A 151 24.26 -7.42 0.88
CA GLY A 151 24.06 -8.69 1.58
C GLY A 151 25.00 -8.88 2.77
N PRO A 152 26.33 -8.83 2.58
CA PRO A 152 27.29 -8.99 3.69
C PRO A 152 27.20 -7.90 4.76
N LEU A 153 26.97 -6.64 4.37
CA LEU A 153 26.88 -5.53 5.31
C LEU A 153 25.52 -5.52 6.02
N GLY A 154 24.44 -5.74 5.29
CA GLY A 154 23.06 -5.86 5.81
C GLY A 154 22.92 -6.93 6.89
N ARG A 155 23.49 -8.12 6.66
CA ARG A 155 23.52 -9.20 7.68
C ARG A 155 24.32 -8.88 8.94
N ARG A 156 25.10 -7.80 8.90
CA ARG A 156 25.83 -7.26 10.06
C ARG A 156 25.15 -6.01 10.63
N SER A 157 24.07 -5.55 10.00
CA SER A 157 23.28 -4.36 10.34
C SER A 157 21.78 -4.68 10.26
N ASN A 158 21.24 -5.43 11.22
CA ASN A 158 19.80 -5.66 11.47
C ASN A 158 18.91 -6.10 10.28
N LEU A 159 19.44 -6.37 9.08
CA LEU A 159 18.66 -6.85 7.93
C LEU A 159 18.58 -8.37 7.95
N VAL A 160 17.37 -8.87 8.17
CA VAL A 160 17.00 -10.29 8.10
C VAL A 160 16.56 -10.59 6.67
N PHE A 161 17.38 -11.34 5.93
CA PHE A 161 17.05 -11.76 4.56
C PHE A 161 16.23 -13.03 4.60
N MET A 162 15.00 -12.97 4.07
CA MET A 162 14.07 -14.09 4.00
C MET A 162 13.78 -14.50 2.55
N ARG A 163 13.53 -15.79 2.33
CA ARG A 163 13.02 -16.32 1.07
C ARG A 163 11.67 -15.67 0.75
N ARG A 164 11.36 -15.47 -0.54
CA ARG A 164 10.07 -14.87 -0.96
C ARG A 164 8.94 -15.89 -1.08
N HIS A 165 9.28 -17.14 -1.38
CA HIS A 165 8.33 -18.22 -1.60
C HIS A 165 8.93 -19.52 -1.03
N PHE A 166 8.20 -20.16 -0.13
CA PHE A 166 8.62 -21.38 0.57
C PHE A 166 7.40 -22.14 1.13
N PRO A 167 6.36 -22.43 0.31
CA PRO A 167 5.11 -23.02 0.78
C PRO A 167 5.33 -24.40 1.41
N ASP A 168 6.26 -25.21 0.90
CA ASP A 168 6.42 -26.61 1.31
C ASP A 168 7.58 -26.84 2.30
N ASP A 169 8.31 -25.77 2.66
CA ASP A 169 9.46 -25.86 3.57
C ASP A 169 9.02 -25.62 5.02
N ALA A 170 8.51 -26.68 5.65
CA ALA A 170 8.01 -26.63 7.03
C ALA A 170 9.13 -26.33 8.05
N CYS A 171 10.33 -26.85 7.83
CA CYS A 171 11.52 -26.58 8.66
C CYS A 171 11.87 -25.09 8.65
N TYR A 172 11.87 -24.45 7.47
CA TYR A 172 12.12 -23.02 7.34
C TYR A 172 11.04 -22.17 8.02
N LYS A 173 9.76 -22.54 7.92
CA LYS A 173 8.66 -21.86 8.63
C LYS A 173 8.86 -21.89 10.14
N VAL A 174 9.24 -23.04 10.70
CA VAL A 174 9.54 -23.16 12.14
C VAL A 174 10.78 -22.35 12.52
N ALA A 175 11.85 -22.40 11.73
CA ALA A 175 13.04 -21.58 11.96
C ALA A 175 12.71 -20.08 12.01
N LEU A 176 11.91 -19.59 11.05
CA LEU A 176 11.51 -18.18 11.00
C LEU A 176 10.63 -17.78 12.20
N ARG A 177 9.66 -18.63 12.59
CA ARG A 177 8.82 -18.42 13.77
C ARG A 177 9.65 -18.32 15.05
N LEU A 178 10.55 -19.29 15.26
CA LEU A 178 11.41 -19.33 16.45
C LEU A 178 12.35 -18.12 16.51
N TYR A 179 12.87 -17.67 15.36
CA TYR A 179 13.74 -16.49 15.32
C TYR A 179 12.98 -15.20 15.66
N ILE A 180 11.76 -15.02 15.17
CA ILE A 180 10.90 -13.88 15.52
C ILE A 180 10.60 -13.88 17.02
N SER A 181 10.15 -15.01 17.58
CA SER A 181 9.93 -15.15 19.04
C SER A 181 11.18 -14.81 19.83
N HIS A 182 12.36 -15.29 19.42
CA HIS A 182 13.62 -14.96 20.08
C HIS A 182 13.93 -13.45 20.05
N LEU A 183 13.78 -12.77 18.91
CA LEU A 183 14.04 -11.34 18.82
C LEU A 183 13.09 -10.52 19.73
N LEU A 184 11.81 -10.89 19.80
CA LEU A 184 10.85 -10.23 20.66
C LEU A 184 11.15 -10.46 22.15
N ARG A 185 11.55 -11.68 22.55
CA ARG A 185 12.01 -11.99 23.92
C ARG A 185 13.22 -11.17 24.34
N GLU A 186 14.14 -10.92 23.40
CA GLU A 186 15.32 -10.07 23.60
C GLU A 186 15.00 -8.56 23.57
N GLY A 187 13.71 -8.18 23.50
CA GLY A 187 13.26 -6.79 23.48
C GLY A 187 13.64 -6.04 22.19
N LYS A 188 13.86 -6.76 21.08
CA LYS A 188 14.26 -6.13 19.81
C LYS A 188 13.04 -5.63 19.05
N ASN A 189 13.15 -4.40 18.55
CA ASN A 189 12.16 -3.84 17.63
C ASN A 189 12.21 -4.58 16.29
N LEU A 190 11.05 -4.84 15.69
CA LEU A 190 10.93 -5.47 14.37
C LEU A 190 10.32 -4.52 13.36
N MET A 191 10.59 -4.74 12.08
CA MET A 191 9.92 -4.01 11.00
C MET A 191 9.69 -4.92 9.80
N PHE A 192 8.47 -4.90 9.29
CA PHE A 192 8.12 -5.56 8.04
C PHE A 192 7.00 -4.83 7.29
N ALA A 193 6.95 -5.07 5.98
CA ALA A 193 5.88 -4.62 5.11
C ALA A 193 4.69 -5.58 5.19
N ILE A 194 3.50 -5.08 5.55
CA ILE A 194 2.30 -5.92 5.67
C ILE A 194 1.90 -6.53 4.32
N GLU A 195 2.17 -5.84 3.21
CA GLU A 195 1.84 -6.23 1.84
C GLU A 195 2.80 -7.30 1.26
N GLY A 196 3.96 -7.50 1.89
CA GLY A 196 5.03 -8.39 1.41
C GLY A 196 5.82 -7.89 0.20
N GLY A 197 5.46 -6.76 -0.40
CA GLY A 197 6.16 -6.15 -1.54
C GLY A 197 5.78 -4.69 -1.75
N ARG A 198 6.53 -3.99 -2.62
CA ARG A 198 6.25 -2.58 -2.96
C ARG A 198 4.92 -2.47 -3.71
N SER A 199 4.12 -1.47 -3.36
CA SER A 199 2.90 -1.15 -4.09
C SER A 199 3.21 -0.66 -5.51
N ARG A 200 2.47 -1.19 -6.48
CA ARG A 200 2.62 -0.89 -7.92
C ARG A 200 1.71 0.22 -8.40
N ASP A 201 0.67 0.52 -7.66
CA ASP A 201 -0.37 1.49 -8.00
C ASP A 201 -0.49 2.64 -7.00
N GLY A 202 0.40 2.70 -6.00
CA GLY A 202 0.41 3.73 -4.97
C GLY A 202 -0.62 3.53 -3.85
N SER A 203 -1.55 2.58 -3.97
CA SER A 203 -2.51 2.25 -2.91
C SER A 203 -1.93 1.20 -1.94
N LEU A 204 -2.49 1.08 -0.74
CA LEU A 204 -2.14 -0.01 0.19
C LEU A 204 -2.69 -1.34 -0.36
N GLN A 205 -1.85 -2.38 -0.44
CA GLN A 205 -2.24 -3.70 -0.95
C GLN A 205 -2.74 -4.64 0.16
N PRO A 206 -3.51 -5.70 -0.20
CA PRO A 206 -3.98 -6.68 0.77
C PRO A 206 -2.85 -7.29 1.61
N PRO A 207 -3.07 -7.51 2.91
CA PRO A 207 -2.02 -7.98 3.81
C PRO A 207 -1.62 -9.43 3.52
N ARG A 208 -0.33 -9.73 3.71
CA ARG A 208 0.24 -11.08 3.73
C ARG A 208 0.49 -11.46 5.19
N LEU A 209 -0.36 -12.34 5.73
CA LEU A 209 -0.41 -12.64 7.16
C LEU A 209 0.83 -13.37 7.72
N GLY A 210 1.72 -13.90 6.88
CA GLY A 210 2.80 -14.80 7.31
C GLY A 210 3.64 -14.30 8.49
N LEU A 211 4.27 -13.14 8.36
CA LEU A 211 5.10 -12.57 9.45
C LEU A 211 4.26 -12.10 10.64
N LEU A 212 3.08 -11.51 10.37
CA LEU A 212 2.18 -11.06 11.43
C LEU A 212 1.72 -12.24 12.30
N ARG A 213 1.40 -13.39 11.70
CA ARG A 213 1.01 -14.59 12.42
C ARG A 213 2.13 -15.06 13.35
N TYR A 214 3.39 -15.07 12.89
CA TYR A 214 4.51 -15.42 13.77
C TYR A 214 4.72 -14.44 14.92
N VAL A 215 4.41 -13.15 14.73
CA VAL A 215 4.42 -12.16 15.81
C VAL A 215 3.27 -12.42 16.79
N LEU A 216 2.06 -12.68 16.31
CA LEU A 216 0.90 -12.98 17.17
C LEU A 216 1.11 -14.30 17.94
N ASP A 217 1.64 -15.32 17.29
CA ASP A 217 1.98 -16.61 17.92
C ASP A 217 3.03 -16.38 19.03
N ALA A 218 4.02 -15.51 18.80
CA ALA A 218 5.01 -15.16 19.82
C ALA A 218 4.41 -14.34 20.98
N ILE A 219 3.40 -13.51 20.74
CA ILE A 219 2.70 -12.75 21.79
C ILE A 219 1.88 -13.66 22.70
N ASP A 220 1.33 -14.73 22.14
CA ASP A 220 0.59 -15.74 22.89
C ASP A 220 1.54 -16.63 23.74
N GLU A 221 2.83 -16.73 23.39
CA GLU A 221 3.85 -17.35 24.23
C GLU A 221 4.07 -16.47 25.49
N GLU A 222 3.79 -16.99 26.69
CA GLU A 222 3.86 -16.24 27.98
C GLU A 222 5.23 -15.59 28.29
N THR A 223 6.24 -15.93 27.52
CA THR A 223 7.64 -15.53 27.70
C THR A 223 8.03 -14.24 26.98
N VAL A 224 7.16 -13.71 26.11
CA VAL A 224 7.41 -12.44 25.40
C VAL A 224 6.79 -11.29 26.23
N PRO A 225 7.53 -10.20 26.51
CA PRO A 225 6.94 -9.00 27.13
C PRO A 225 5.82 -8.45 26.24
N GLY A 226 4.96 -7.55 26.75
CA GLY A 226 3.93 -6.95 25.89
C GLY A 226 4.56 -6.41 24.59
N VAL A 227 3.87 -6.58 23.46
CA VAL A 227 4.37 -6.15 22.14
C VAL A 227 3.42 -5.12 21.58
N SER A 228 3.96 -4.01 21.11
CA SER A 228 3.18 -2.96 20.46
C SER A 228 3.32 -3.08 18.94
N LEU A 229 2.20 -3.26 18.23
CA LEU A 229 2.17 -3.24 16.77
C LEU A 229 1.90 -1.79 16.31
N VAL A 230 2.87 -1.15 15.66
CA VAL A 230 2.81 0.27 15.31
C VAL A 230 2.61 0.43 13.80
N PRO A 231 1.45 0.94 13.34
CA PRO A 231 1.24 1.32 11.94
C PRO A 231 2.21 2.44 11.54
N VAL A 232 2.86 2.35 10.39
CA VAL A 232 3.74 3.40 9.86
C VAL A 232 3.41 3.70 8.40
N ALA A 233 3.08 4.96 8.14
CA ALA A 233 2.91 5.47 6.79
C ALA A 233 4.19 6.15 6.32
N LEU A 234 4.58 5.85 5.08
CA LEU A 234 5.61 6.58 4.34
C LEU A 234 5.00 7.17 3.08
N THR A 235 5.16 8.47 2.89
CA THR A 235 4.69 9.15 1.69
C THR A 235 5.82 9.98 1.10
N TYR A 236 6.08 9.75 -0.19
CA TYR A 236 7.16 10.40 -0.91
C TYR A 236 6.58 11.49 -1.80
N GLU A 237 7.13 12.70 -1.73
CA GLU A 237 6.84 13.73 -2.74
C GLU A 237 7.33 13.30 -4.12
N TYR A 238 8.45 12.59 -4.15
CA TYR A 238 9.01 12.04 -5.36
C TYR A 238 9.46 10.60 -5.14
N LEU A 239 8.91 9.66 -5.90
CA LEU A 239 9.37 8.28 -5.87
C LEU A 239 10.02 7.93 -7.21
N PHE A 240 11.34 7.82 -7.21
CA PHE A 240 12.11 7.50 -8.42
C PHE A 240 11.80 6.10 -8.99
N GLU A 241 11.35 5.18 -8.13
CA GLU A 241 10.95 3.82 -8.53
C GLU A 241 9.56 3.78 -9.20
N ALA A 242 8.73 4.82 -9.04
CA ALA A 242 7.32 4.80 -9.44
C ALA A 242 7.14 4.52 -10.95
N THR A 243 8.02 5.03 -11.80
CA THR A 243 7.94 4.77 -13.26
C THR A 243 8.14 3.29 -13.58
N ALA A 244 9.11 2.63 -12.92
CA ALA A 244 9.35 1.20 -13.11
C ALA A 244 8.19 0.36 -12.53
N LEU A 245 7.69 0.73 -11.35
CA LEU A 245 6.57 0.06 -10.69
C LEU A 245 5.27 0.14 -11.52
N VAL A 246 5.01 1.29 -12.15
CA VAL A 246 3.87 1.49 -13.06
C VAL A 246 4.01 0.66 -14.34
N GLY A 247 5.23 0.45 -14.83
CA GLY A 247 5.49 -0.48 -15.93
C GLY A 247 5.03 -1.91 -15.61
N GLU A 248 5.24 -2.38 -14.38
CA GLU A 248 4.80 -3.71 -13.91
C GLU A 248 3.27 -3.86 -13.89
N GLN A 249 2.49 -2.76 -13.79
CA GLN A 249 1.02 -2.83 -13.75
C GLN A 249 0.40 -3.38 -15.03
N ALA A 250 1.08 -3.22 -16.17
CA ALA A 250 0.63 -3.69 -17.48
C ALA A 250 0.98 -5.17 -17.75
N GLY A 251 1.40 -5.92 -16.71
CA GLY A 251 1.81 -7.32 -16.85
C GLY A 251 3.22 -7.52 -17.38
N THR A 252 4.05 -6.47 -17.41
CA THR A 252 5.47 -6.64 -17.75
C THR A 252 6.18 -7.45 -16.65
N VAL A 253 6.94 -8.47 -17.07
CA VAL A 253 7.64 -9.37 -16.14
C VAL A 253 8.69 -8.57 -15.37
N LYS A 254 8.65 -8.67 -14.03
CA LYS A 254 9.64 -8.07 -13.14
C LYS A 254 11.05 -8.57 -13.48
N PRO A 255 11.97 -7.73 -13.98
CA PRO A 255 13.35 -8.13 -14.12
C PRO A 255 13.96 -8.37 -12.73
N ALA A 256 14.88 -9.33 -12.62
CA ALA A 256 15.72 -9.44 -11.44
C ALA A 256 16.50 -8.12 -11.30
N GLU A 257 16.22 -7.37 -10.25
CA GLU A 257 16.90 -6.09 -10.03
C GLU A 257 18.32 -6.35 -9.52
N ASP A 258 19.31 -6.00 -10.34
CA ASP A 258 20.71 -6.02 -9.93
C ASP A 258 21.15 -4.67 -9.33
N LEU A 259 22.32 -4.66 -8.69
CA LEU A 259 22.93 -3.45 -8.13
C LEU A 259 23.06 -2.34 -9.21
N GLY A 260 23.32 -2.71 -10.46
CA GLY A 260 23.49 -1.77 -11.56
C GLY A 260 22.20 -1.04 -11.94
N ALA A 261 21.07 -1.75 -11.97
CA ALA A 261 19.75 -1.19 -12.24
C ALA A 261 19.36 -0.20 -11.15
N LEU A 262 19.55 -0.57 -9.88
CA LEU A 262 19.31 0.31 -8.73
C LEU A 262 20.20 1.56 -8.77
N LEU A 263 21.49 1.41 -9.06
CA LEU A 263 22.43 2.54 -9.16
C LEU A 263 22.10 3.46 -10.35
N ARG A 264 21.73 2.91 -11.52
CA ARG A 264 21.32 3.71 -12.69
C ARG A 264 20.08 4.54 -12.39
N LEU A 265 19.07 3.94 -11.78
CA LEU A 265 17.86 4.62 -11.32
C LEU A 265 18.22 5.71 -10.30
N ALA A 266 18.98 5.38 -9.27
CA ALA A 266 19.40 6.33 -8.25
C ALA A 266 20.21 7.51 -8.84
N TRP A 267 21.06 7.24 -9.84
CA TRP A 267 21.90 8.24 -10.49
C TRP A 267 21.11 9.17 -11.42
N ALA A 268 20.19 8.63 -12.22
CA ALA A 268 19.28 9.41 -13.08
C ALA A 268 18.49 10.44 -12.25
N HIS A 269 18.20 10.10 -11.00
CA HIS A 269 17.39 10.90 -10.08
C HIS A 269 18.22 11.57 -8.96
N ARG A 270 19.55 11.73 -9.15
CA ARG A 270 20.47 12.25 -8.11
C ARG A 270 20.29 13.73 -7.76
N ARG A 271 19.65 14.52 -8.63
CA ARG A 271 19.53 15.99 -8.49
C ARG A 271 18.17 16.46 -7.97
N ARG A 272 17.20 15.55 -7.78
CA ARG A 272 15.80 15.90 -7.52
C ARG A 272 15.18 14.89 -6.57
N ARG A 273 15.31 15.12 -5.26
CA ARG A 273 14.74 14.26 -4.23
C ARG A 273 13.95 15.17 -3.30
N GLY A 274 12.63 15.07 -3.37
CA GLY A 274 11.73 15.83 -2.50
C GLY A 274 11.86 15.39 -1.05
N ALA A 275 10.80 15.62 -0.28
CA ALA A 275 10.69 15.11 1.06
C ALA A 275 10.07 13.71 1.12
N VAL A 276 10.33 13.04 2.24
CA VAL A 276 9.59 11.87 2.68
C VAL A 276 8.94 12.19 4.01
N ASP A 277 7.63 12.01 4.08
CA ASP A 277 6.86 12.10 5.32
C ASP A 277 6.77 10.72 5.94
N VAL A 278 7.21 10.61 7.18
CA VAL A 278 7.09 9.40 8.00
C VAL A 278 6.13 9.71 9.13
N ARG A 279 5.04 8.94 9.21
CA ARG A 279 4.05 9.07 10.28
C ARG A 279 3.80 7.75 10.97
N PHE A 280 3.70 7.82 12.28
CA PHE A 280 3.39 6.68 13.13
C PHE A 280 1.93 6.79 13.60
N GLY A 281 1.21 5.67 13.48
CA GLY A 281 -0.14 5.51 13.97
C GLY A 281 -0.17 5.11 15.44
N GLU A 282 -1.39 5.05 15.97
CA GLU A 282 -1.61 4.57 17.33
C GLU A 282 -1.14 3.12 17.48
N PRO A 283 -0.29 2.81 18.47
CA PRO A 283 0.14 1.44 18.72
C PRO A 283 -1.04 0.53 19.08
N LEU A 284 -1.20 -0.54 18.32
CA LEU A 284 -2.15 -1.61 18.64
C LEU A 284 -1.49 -2.60 19.58
N ARG A 285 -2.10 -2.81 20.74
CA ARG A 285 -1.76 -3.89 21.66
C ARG A 285 -2.76 -5.03 21.45
N PRO A 286 -2.40 -6.08 20.69
CA PRO A 286 -3.29 -7.22 20.54
C PRO A 286 -3.50 -7.87 21.92
N ALA A 287 -4.76 -8.17 22.25
CA ALA A 287 -5.04 -9.04 23.38
C ALA A 287 -4.46 -10.43 23.09
N ARG A 288 -4.03 -11.15 24.14
CA ARG A 288 -3.66 -12.55 24.00
C ARG A 288 -4.86 -13.33 23.49
N ARG A 289 -4.66 -14.15 22.47
CA ARG A 289 -5.75 -14.94 21.88
C ARG A 289 -6.11 -16.08 22.86
N PRO A 290 -7.40 -16.31 23.17
CA PRO A 290 -7.79 -17.52 23.88
C PRO A 290 -7.47 -18.77 23.02
N ALA A 291 -7.25 -19.91 23.65
CA ALA A 291 -6.98 -21.20 22.99
C ALA A 291 -7.97 -21.51 21.84
N PRO A 292 -7.55 -22.28 20.83
CA PRO A 292 -7.56 -21.86 19.43
C PRO A 292 -8.99 -21.70 18.87
N GLY A 293 -9.45 -20.45 18.73
CA GLY A 293 -10.42 -20.08 17.67
C GLY A 293 -9.77 -20.23 16.29
N SER A 294 -10.46 -19.87 15.19
CA SER A 294 -9.87 -19.85 13.85
C SER A 294 -8.71 -18.83 13.81
N PRO A 295 -7.42 -19.26 13.87
CA PRO A 295 -6.30 -18.34 14.05
C PRO A 295 -6.09 -17.41 12.84
N GLU A 296 -6.76 -17.74 11.73
CA GLU A 296 -6.75 -17.01 10.47
C GLU A 296 -7.62 -15.75 10.52
N ASP A 297 -8.79 -15.81 11.16
CA ASP A 297 -9.72 -14.68 11.24
C ASP A 297 -9.17 -13.58 12.16
N ASP A 298 -8.57 -13.95 13.30
CA ASP A 298 -7.95 -13.01 14.23
C ASP A 298 -6.74 -12.29 13.63
N ALA A 299 -5.91 -13.03 12.89
CA ALA A 299 -4.73 -12.47 12.22
C ALA A 299 -5.14 -11.53 11.09
N MET A 300 -6.18 -11.88 10.33
CA MET A 300 -6.74 -11.01 9.29
C MET A 300 -7.35 -9.75 9.91
N ALA A 301 -8.16 -9.87 10.97
CA ALA A 301 -8.75 -8.73 11.66
C ALA A 301 -7.67 -7.78 12.20
N THR A 302 -6.62 -8.32 12.81
CA THR A 302 -5.48 -7.52 13.27
C THR A 302 -4.75 -6.84 12.11
N ALA A 303 -4.53 -7.55 10.99
CA ALA A 303 -3.90 -6.99 9.81
C ALA A 303 -4.73 -5.84 9.21
N LEU A 304 -6.05 -5.99 9.13
CA LEU A 304 -6.95 -4.97 8.62
C LEU A 304 -6.97 -3.73 9.53
N ARG A 305 -6.93 -3.90 10.85
CA ARG A 305 -6.77 -2.78 11.81
C ARG A 305 -5.43 -2.06 11.65
N LEU A 306 -4.34 -2.79 11.43
CA LEU A 306 -3.03 -2.20 11.13
C LEU A 306 -3.06 -1.41 9.81
N CYS A 307 -3.68 -1.97 8.77
CA CYS A 307 -3.86 -1.30 7.48
C CYS A 307 -4.70 -0.03 7.62
N ALA A 308 -5.79 -0.07 8.40
CA ALA A 308 -6.58 1.11 8.74
C ALA A 308 -5.72 2.18 9.43
N GLY A 309 -4.97 1.80 10.46
CA GLY A 309 -4.07 2.74 11.16
C GLY A 309 -2.97 3.33 10.26
N VAL A 310 -2.48 2.59 9.25
CA VAL A 310 -1.57 3.14 8.24
C VAL A 310 -2.29 4.18 7.38
N ASN A 311 -3.51 3.89 6.92
CA ASN A 311 -4.32 4.84 6.14
C ASN A 311 -4.62 6.12 6.93
N ASP A 312 -5.00 5.99 8.20
CA ASP A 312 -5.37 7.11 9.09
C ASP A 312 -4.22 8.10 9.31
N VAL A 313 -2.98 7.63 9.20
CA VAL A 313 -1.78 8.48 9.35
C VAL A 313 -1.10 8.79 8.04
N THR A 314 -1.62 8.36 6.89
CA THR A 314 -1.02 8.63 5.59
C THR A 314 -1.32 10.08 5.15
N PRO A 315 -0.31 10.97 5.06
CA PRO A 315 -0.55 12.34 4.67
C PRO A 315 -0.90 12.50 3.19
N ILE A 316 -1.78 13.45 2.92
CA ILE A 316 -2.07 13.98 1.60
C ILE A 316 -0.88 14.82 1.15
N THR A 317 -0.32 14.50 -0.02
CA THR A 317 0.74 15.29 -0.65
C THR A 317 0.19 16.25 -1.69
N PRO A 318 0.87 17.38 -1.94
CA PRO A 318 0.53 18.24 -3.06
C PRO A 318 0.49 17.52 -4.41
N MET A 319 1.40 16.57 -4.60
CA MET A 319 1.51 15.77 -5.81
C MET A 319 0.27 14.90 -6.03
N ALA A 320 -0.25 14.29 -4.96
CA ALA A 320 -1.50 13.54 -5.01
C ALA A 320 -2.68 14.44 -5.37
N LEU A 321 -2.78 15.64 -4.78
CA LEU A 321 -3.84 16.61 -5.06
C LEU A 321 -3.82 17.10 -6.50
N VAL A 322 -2.66 17.51 -7.00
CA VAL A 322 -2.52 17.97 -8.39
C VAL A 322 -2.78 16.81 -9.35
N ALA A 323 -2.21 15.63 -9.11
CA ALA A 323 -2.46 14.46 -9.94
C ALA A 323 -3.95 14.08 -10.00
N MET A 324 -4.64 14.13 -8.86
CA MET A 324 -6.09 13.88 -8.77
C MET A 324 -6.89 14.82 -9.67
N VAL A 325 -6.63 16.14 -9.58
CA VAL A 325 -7.32 17.14 -10.42
C VAL A 325 -7.00 16.95 -11.90
N LEU A 326 -5.74 16.68 -12.26
CA LEU A 326 -5.33 16.48 -13.65
C LEU A 326 -5.91 15.20 -14.27
N LEU A 327 -6.08 14.14 -13.48
CA LEU A 327 -6.71 12.90 -13.92
C LEU A 327 -8.21 13.10 -14.21
N GLY A 328 -8.88 13.95 -13.43
CA GLY A 328 -10.30 14.27 -13.54
C GLY A 328 -10.72 14.99 -14.83
N SER A 329 -9.79 15.65 -15.54
CA SER A 329 -10.07 16.31 -16.82
C SER A 329 -9.12 15.81 -17.93
N PRO A 330 -9.37 14.61 -18.49
CA PRO A 330 -8.50 14.01 -19.51
C PRO A 330 -8.29 14.90 -20.74
N GLY A 331 -7.07 14.91 -21.28
CA GLY A 331 -6.72 15.61 -22.53
C GLY A 331 -6.62 17.14 -22.42
N ARG A 332 -6.93 17.73 -21.27
CA ARG A 332 -6.93 19.18 -21.05
C ARG A 332 -5.55 19.72 -20.70
N SER A 333 -5.26 20.92 -21.19
CA SER A 333 -4.12 21.74 -20.77
C SER A 333 -4.54 22.72 -19.67
N TRP A 334 -3.67 22.94 -18.70
CA TRP A 334 -3.94 23.72 -17.50
C TRP A 334 -2.97 24.89 -17.37
N THR A 335 -3.50 26.09 -17.17
CA THR A 335 -2.70 27.23 -16.70
C THR A 335 -2.66 27.21 -15.17
N VAL A 336 -1.64 27.83 -14.58
CA VAL A 336 -1.51 27.87 -13.10
C VAL A 336 -2.73 28.52 -12.42
N PRO A 337 -3.30 29.65 -12.90
CA PRO A 337 -4.48 30.25 -12.27
C PRO A 337 -5.70 29.31 -12.27
N ARG A 338 -5.96 28.65 -13.40
CA ARG A 338 -7.11 27.74 -13.55
C ARG A 338 -6.96 26.47 -12.71
N LEU A 339 -5.75 25.95 -12.61
CA LEU A 339 -5.47 24.83 -11.71
C LEU A 339 -5.63 25.22 -10.24
N ARG A 340 -5.16 26.41 -9.85
CA ARG A 340 -5.31 26.94 -8.50
C ARG A 340 -6.79 27.07 -8.10
N GLU A 341 -7.61 27.58 -9.00
CA GLU A 341 -9.06 27.67 -8.81
C GLU A 341 -9.68 26.28 -8.58
N ARG A 342 -9.34 25.30 -9.43
CA ARG A 342 -9.85 23.94 -9.26
C ARG A 342 -9.35 23.27 -7.97
N LEU A 343 -8.10 23.54 -7.57
CA LEU A 343 -7.54 23.05 -6.31
C LEU A 343 -8.21 23.69 -5.09
N ALA A 344 -8.73 24.91 -5.19
CA ALA A 344 -9.29 25.63 -4.05
C ALA A 344 -10.41 24.84 -3.36
N GLY A 345 -11.34 24.26 -4.11
CA GLY A 345 -12.41 23.42 -3.55
C GLY A 345 -11.90 22.13 -2.88
N VAL A 346 -10.86 21.50 -3.46
CA VAL A 346 -10.20 20.34 -2.85
C VAL A 346 -9.51 20.70 -1.54
N LEU A 347 -8.78 21.81 -1.53
CA LEU A 347 -8.05 22.30 -0.35
C LEU A 347 -9.02 22.77 0.74
N GLU A 348 -10.15 23.35 0.38
CA GLU A 348 -11.22 23.69 1.31
C GLU A 348 -11.77 22.46 2.02
N PHE A 349 -12.08 21.39 1.29
CA PHE A 349 -12.48 20.12 1.89
C PHE A 349 -11.40 19.58 2.85
N VAL A 350 -10.14 19.53 2.41
CA VAL A 350 -9.01 19.06 3.23
C VAL A 350 -8.88 19.86 4.54
N ARG A 351 -9.03 21.20 4.48
CA ARG A 351 -8.98 22.07 5.66
C ARG A 351 -10.16 21.86 6.59
N HIS A 352 -11.38 21.84 6.04
CA HIS A 352 -12.61 21.68 6.82
C HIS A 352 -12.62 20.34 7.58
N ARG A 353 -12.16 19.27 6.92
CA ARG A 353 -12.07 17.93 7.53
C ARG A 353 -10.79 17.71 8.34
N LYS A 354 -9.89 18.70 8.40
CA LYS A 354 -8.60 18.65 9.11
C LYS A 354 -7.77 17.40 8.73
N LEU A 355 -7.79 17.06 7.44
CA LEU A 355 -7.11 15.86 6.95
C LEU A 355 -5.59 16.01 7.06
N PRO A 356 -4.84 14.92 7.30
CA PRO A 356 -3.40 14.98 7.43
C PRO A 356 -2.76 15.41 6.11
N VAL A 357 -1.99 16.50 6.13
CA VAL A 357 -1.25 17.02 4.96
C VAL A 357 0.25 16.99 5.18
N ALA A 358 1.00 16.63 4.14
CA ALA A 358 2.47 16.55 4.17
C ALA A 358 3.14 17.93 4.29
N VAL A 359 2.47 18.96 3.77
CA VAL A 359 2.88 20.36 3.87
C VAL A 359 1.65 21.21 4.20
N PRO A 360 1.80 22.37 4.86
CA PRO A 360 0.69 23.28 5.13
C PRO A 360 -0.04 23.68 3.83
N VAL A 361 -1.37 23.75 3.88
CA VAL A 361 -2.24 24.00 2.71
C VAL A 361 -3.27 25.12 2.94
N GLU A 362 -3.08 25.94 3.98
CA GLU A 362 -4.02 26.99 4.39
C GLU A 362 -4.10 28.10 3.35
N HIS A 363 -2.95 28.49 2.81
CA HIS A 363 -2.85 29.49 1.75
C HIS A 363 -1.87 29.02 0.67
N VAL A 364 -2.41 28.68 -0.51
CA VAL A 364 -1.63 28.15 -1.63
C VAL A 364 -1.57 29.20 -2.76
N PRO A 365 -0.56 30.08 -2.76
CA PRO A 365 -0.41 31.10 -3.79
C PRO A 365 0.05 30.50 -5.13
N THR A 366 -0.04 31.29 -6.20
CA THR A 366 0.26 30.85 -7.58
C THR A 366 1.68 30.31 -7.74
N ASN A 367 2.67 30.87 -7.05
CA ASN A 367 4.06 30.40 -7.07
C ASN A 367 4.20 29.01 -6.46
N VAL A 368 3.42 28.68 -5.42
CA VAL A 368 3.44 27.34 -4.79
C VAL A 368 2.80 26.30 -5.71
N VAL A 369 1.67 26.62 -6.36
CA VAL A 369 1.07 25.73 -7.38
C VAL A 369 2.05 25.48 -8.53
N ARG A 370 2.78 26.52 -8.96
CA ARG A 370 3.82 26.38 -9.98
C ARG A 370 4.92 25.43 -9.51
N GLU A 371 5.41 25.57 -8.28
CA GLU A 371 6.42 24.68 -7.71
C GLU A 371 5.96 23.21 -7.71
N TRP A 372 4.71 22.94 -7.33
CA TRP A 372 4.13 21.59 -7.36
C TRP A 372 4.08 21.01 -8.78
N LEU A 373 3.75 21.84 -9.77
CA LEU A 373 3.79 21.45 -11.18
C LEU A 373 5.22 21.17 -11.66
N GLU A 374 6.20 21.97 -11.26
CA GLU A 374 7.60 21.71 -11.57
C GLU A 374 8.11 20.41 -10.94
N HIS A 375 7.63 20.06 -9.74
CA HIS A 375 7.88 18.76 -9.13
C HIS A 375 7.27 17.62 -9.96
N LEU A 376 6.08 17.80 -10.54
CA LEU A 376 5.44 16.76 -11.38
C LEU A 376 6.16 16.61 -12.72
N ILE A 377 6.66 17.72 -13.30
CA ILE A 377 7.52 17.69 -14.49
C ILE A 377 8.82 16.97 -14.16
N ALA A 378 9.45 17.29 -13.03
CA ALA A 378 10.66 16.63 -12.57
C ALA A 378 10.45 15.13 -12.36
N ALA A 379 9.25 14.73 -11.96
CA ALA A 379 8.85 13.35 -11.81
C ALA A 379 8.50 12.65 -13.13
N GLY A 380 8.47 13.37 -14.25
CA GLY A 380 8.05 12.85 -15.54
C GLY A 380 6.57 12.48 -15.60
N VAL A 381 5.74 13.12 -14.77
CA VAL A 381 4.28 12.88 -14.71
C VAL A 381 3.57 13.77 -15.72
N ILE A 382 3.98 15.04 -15.80
CA ILE A 382 3.37 16.06 -16.66
C ILE A 382 4.42 16.74 -17.52
N GLU A 383 3.96 17.44 -18.54
CA GLU A 383 4.80 18.19 -19.48
C GLU A 383 4.28 19.62 -19.62
N ARG A 384 5.17 20.56 -19.95
CA ARG A 384 4.77 21.90 -20.40
C ARG A 384 4.35 21.84 -21.86
N ASP A 385 3.40 22.68 -22.24
CA ASP A 385 3.12 22.93 -23.65
C ASP A 385 4.30 23.63 -24.35
N GLY A 386 4.34 23.59 -25.68
CA GLY A 386 5.43 24.15 -26.46
C GLY A 386 5.64 25.66 -26.27
N ALA A 387 4.62 26.39 -25.80
CA ALA A 387 4.69 27.82 -25.47
C ALA A 387 5.12 28.09 -24.02
N GLY A 388 5.22 27.07 -23.17
CA GLY A 388 5.61 27.16 -21.76
C GLY A 388 4.56 27.76 -20.82
N ALA A 389 3.35 28.02 -21.30
CA ALA A 389 2.29 28.74 -20.56
C ALA A 389 1.28 27.78 -19.91
N ALA A 390 1.14 26.56 -20.43
CA ALA A 390 0.24 25.55 -19.88
C ALA A 390 0.95 24.21 -19.61
N TYR A 391 0.29 23.40 -18.80
CA TYR A 391 0.74 22.09 -18.34
C TYR A 391 -0.25 21.02 -18.79
N ARG A 392 0.24 19.87 -19.21
CA ARG A 392 -0.57 18.75 -19.71
C ARG A 392 -0.15 17.46 -19.03
N LEU A 393 -1.13 16.60 -18.74
CA LEU A 393 -0.91 15.19 -18.39
C LEU A 393 -0.97 14.32 -19.67
N PRO A 394 0.16 13.78 -20.15
CA PRO A 394 0.17 12.90 -21.32
C PRO A 394 -0.57 11.57 -21.03
N ALA A 395 -1.22 11.00 -22.06
CA ALA A 395 -1.95 9.74 -21.91
C ALA A 395 -1.06 8.59 -21.37
N GLY A 396 0.18 8.48 -21.86
CA GLY A 396 1.14 7.48 -21.40
C GLY A 396 1.66 7.67 -19.97
N ARG A 397 1.40 8.82 -19.33
CA ARG A 397 1.82 9.13 -17.95
C ARG A 397 0.67 9.08 -16.95
N ARG A 398 -0.56 8.80 -17.38
CA ARG A 398 -1.74 8.78 -16.50
C ARG A 398 -1.65 7.76 -15.37
N ARG A 399 -1.13 6.55 -15.63
CA ARG A 399 -0.89 5.55 -14.56
C ARG A 399 0.10 6.03 -13.51
N LEU A 400 1.13 6.78 -13.94
CA LEU A 400 2.08 7.39 -13.02
C LEU A 400 1.44 8.52 -12.20
N ALA A 401 0.58 9.35 -12.80
CA ALA A 401 -0.22 10.30 -12.04
C ALA A 401 -1.16 9.59 -11.05
N ALA A 402 -1.79 8.49 -11.48
CA ALA A 402 -2.68 7.70 -10.63
C ALA A 402 -1.94 7.09 -9.44
N TYR A 403 -0.68 6.67 -9.62
CA TYR A 403 0.20 6.25 -8.52
C TYR A 403 0.24 7.31 -7.41
N TYR A 404 0.47 8.58 -7.77
CA TYR A 404 0.50 9.66 -6.78
C TYR A 404 -0.86 9.92 -6.13
N ARG A 405 -1.95 9.97 -6.92
CA ARG A 405 -3.32 10.13 -6.39
C ARG A 405 -3.65 9.01 -5.39
N ASN A 406 -3.35 7.77 -5.74
CA ASN A 406 -3.74 6.58 -4.99
C ASN A 406 -3.04 6.44 -3.63
N MET A 407 -1.95 7.18 -3.40
CA MET A 407 -1.31 7.23 -2.08
C MET A 407 -2.21 7.82 -1.00
N SER A 408 -3.17 8.67 -1.37
CA SER A 408 -4.04 9.37 -0.40
C SER A 408 -5.50 9.44 -0.87
N CYS A 409 -5.91 8.59 -1.82
CA CYS A 409 -7.26 8.64 -2.39
C CYS A 409 -8.34 8.20 -1.39
N HIS A 410 -7.98 7.38 -0.40
CA HIS A 410 -8.88 6.84 0.61
C HIS A 410 -9.57 7.94 1.44
N TRP A 411 -8.90 9.06 1.66
CA TRP A 411 -9.45 10.22 2.35
C TRP A 411 -10.66 10.86 1.67
N PHE A 412 -10.80 10.67 0.35
CA PHE A 412 -11.86 11.28 -0.45
C PHE A 412 -12.99 10.31 -0.77
N LEU A 413 -12.83 9.01 -0.48
CA LEU A 413 -13.85 7.99 -0.75
C LEU A 413 -15.17 8.27 -0.02
N PRO A 414 -15.21 8.58 1.29
CA PRO A 414 -16.48 8.81 1.98
C PRO A 414 -17.31 9.92 1.33
N ARG A 415 -16.66 11.04 1.02
CA ARG A 415 -17.28 12.18 0.35
C ARG A 415 -17.78 11.82 -1.05
N ALA A 416 -16.99 11.08 -1.81
CA ALA A 416 -17.35 10.63 -3.14
C ALA A 416 -18.54 9.67 -3.16
N LEU A 417 -18.64 8.77 -2.18
CA LEU A 417 -19.78 7.87 -2.04
C LEU A 417 -21.06 8.65 -1.70
N ALA A 418 -20.97 9.59 -0.76
CA ALA A 418 -22.09 10.44 -0.39
C ALA A 418 -22.63 11.25 -1.58
N GLU A 419 -21.75 11.75 -2.46
CA GLU A 419 -22.16 12.47 -3.68
C GLU A 419 -23.00 11.62 -4.63
N ILE A 420 -22.64 10.34 -4.84
CA ILE A 420 -23.42 9.43 -5.71
C ILE A 420 -24.70 8.98 -5.01
N ALA A 421 -24.64 8.66 -3.72
CA ALA A 421 -25.82 8.26 -2.96
C ALA A 421 -26.89 9.35 -2.94
N LEU A 422 -26.50 10.62 -2.71
CA LEU A 422 -27.41 11.75 -2.78
C LEU A 422 -27.99 11.96 -4.18
N LEU A 423 -27.20 11.73 -5.23
CA LEU A 423 -27.67 11.84 -6.62
C LEU A 423 -28.75 10.81 -6.92
N ARG A 424 -28.56 9.56 -6.51
CA ARG A 424 -29.50 8.45 -6.75
C ARG A 424 -30.76 8.56 -5.90
N ALA A 425 -30.59 8.83 -4.61
CA ALA A 425 -31.69 9.01 -3.67
C ALA A 425 -32.51 10.27 -3.93
N ALA A 426 -32.02 11.21 -4.77
CA ALA A 426 -32.81 12.37 -5.18
C ALA A 426 -34.14 11.98 -5.85
N ALA A 427 -34.21 10.81 -6.49
CA ALA A 427 -35.43 10.31 -7.11
C ALA A 427 -36.45 9.70 -6.12
N ALA A 428 -36.05 9.44 -4.87
CA ALA A 428 -36.93 8.90 -3.85
C ALA A 428 -37.85 9.97 -3.25
N GLU A 429 -39.01 9.53 -2.77
CA GLU A 429 -39.93 10.36 -2.00
C GLU A 429 -39.25 10.90 -0.73
N PRO A 430 -39.59 12.11 -0.25
CA PRO A 430 -38.95 12.71 0.92
C PRO A 430 -38.95 11.82 2.17
N GLU A 431 -40.02 11.05 2.37
CA GLU A 431 -40.20 10.15 3.53
C GLU A 431 -39.22 8.96 3.52
N ASP A 432 -38.85 8.47 2.33
CA ASP A 432 -37.97 7.32 2.15
C ASP A 432 -36.50 7.71 1.92
N ARG A 433 -36.20 9.01 1.85
CA ARG A 433 -34.91 9.47 1.32
C ARG A 433 -33.73 9.12 2.20
N ASP A 434 -33.92 9.13 3.52
CA ASP A 434 -32.88 8.69 4.46
C ASP A 434 -32.54 7.20 4.28
N SER A 435 -33.57 6.36 4.20
CA SER A 435 -33.41 4.93 3.93
C SER A 435 -32.73 4.69 2.58
N SER A 436 -33.15 5.42 1.55
CA SER A 436 -32.57 5.32 0.20
C SER A 436 -31.10 5.72 0.17
N VAL A 437 -30.71 6.83 0.82
CA VAL A 437 -29.30 7.23 0.92
C VAL A 437 -28.48 6.18 1.66
N ALA A 438 -28.95 5.66 2.79
CA ALA A 438 -28.24 4.63 3.54
C ALA A 438 -28.03 3.36 2.70
N GLN A 439 -29.06 2.91 1.99
CA GLN A 439 -28.99 1.73 1.11
C GLN A 439 -28.01 1.93 -0.07
N GLU A 440 -28.01 3.10 -0.69
CA GLU A 440 -27.05 3.44 -1.75
C GLU A 440 -25.63 3.50 -1.21
N ILE A 441 -25.42 4.10 -0.04
CA ILE A 441 -24.10 4.15 0.62
C ILE A 441 -23.60 2.74 0.92
N GLU A 442 -24.45 1.87 1.49
CA GLU A 442 -24.09 0.48 1.78
C GLU A 442 -23.67 -0.25 0.50
N SER A 443 -24.46 -0.09 -0.57
CA SER A 443 -24.20 -0.74 -1.86
C SER A 443 -22.90 -0.26 -2.50
N LEU A 444 -22.67 1.06 -2.50
CA LEU A 444 -21.43 1.66 -3.01
C LEU A 444 -20.23 1.27 -2.14
N ALA A 445 -20.38 1.22 -0.81
CA ALA A 445 -19.30 0.85 0.10
C ALA A 445 -18.85 -0.59 -0.11
N LYS A 446 -19.76 -1.53 -0.41
CA LYS A 446 -19.39 -2.91 -0.79
C LYS A 446 -18.50 -2.95 -2.03
N ILE A 447 -18.80 -2.14 -3.05
CA ILE A 447 -18.01 -2.06 -4.29
C ILE A 447 -16.64 -1.40 -4.02
N PHE A 448 -16.63 -0.23 -3.39
CA PHE A 448 -15.44 0.62 -3.30
C PHE A 448 -14.52 0.33 -2.11
N ALA A 449 -14.98 -0.35 -1.06
CA ALA A 449 -14.11 -0.78 0.04
C ALA A 449 -13.04 -1.77 -0.46
N CYS A 450 -13.38 -2.65 -1.41
CA CYS A 450 -12.41 -3.54 -2.05
C CYS A 450 -11.30 -2.80 -2.80
N ALA A 451 -11.53 -1.53 -3.17
CA ALA A 451 -10.56 -0.70 -3.86
C ALA A 451 -9.49 -0.12 -2.93
N VAL A 452 -9.61 -0.22 -1.60
CA VAL A 452 -8.60 0.25 -0.63
C VAL A 452 -8.48 -0.73 0.53
N THR A 453 -7.31 -1.34 0.70
CA THR A 453 -7.05 -2.21 1.85
C THR A 453 -7.12 -1.44 3.17
N GLY A 454 -7.73 -2.03 4.20
CA GLY A 454 -7.87 -1.42 5.53
C GLY A 454 -9.15 -0.62 5.74
N LEU A 455 -10.04 -0.59 4.75
CA LEU A 455 -11.40 -0.04 4.88
C LEU A 455 -12.41 -1.19 4.72
N SER A 456 -13.26 -1.41 5.73
CA SER A 456 -14.41 -2.31 5.59
C SER A 456 -15.59 -1.55 4.97
N PRO A 457 -16.53 -2.24 4.30
CA PRO A 457 -17.75 -1.62 3.79
C PRO A 457 -18.52 -0.85 4.88
N GLU A 458 -18.62 -1.40 6.08
CA GLU A 458 -19.35 -0.79 7.20
C GLU A 458 -18.67 0.50 7.68
N HIS A 459 -17.34 0.48 7.81
CA HIS A 459 -16.59 1.67 8.22
C HIS A 459 -16.67 2.76 7.14
N LEU A 460 -16.48 2.39 5.87
CA LEU A 460 -16.59 3.34 4.76
C LEU A 460 -18.01 3.92 4.65
N GLY A 461 -19.04 3.08 4.82
CA GLY A 461 -20.44 3.50 4.82
C GLY A 461 -20.75 4.50 5.92
N GLY A 462 -20.39 4.19 7.18
CA GLY A 462 -20.61 5.11 8.30
C GLY A 462 -19.81 6.42 8.20
N LEU A 463 -18.66 6.43 7.51
CA LEU A 463 -17.97 7.68 7.17
C LEU A 463 -18.71 8.46 6.07
N ALA A 464 -19.21 7.78 5.03
CA ALA A 464 -19.92 8.41 3.92
C ALA A 464 -21.26 9.01 4.37
N GLU A 465 -22.00 8.34 5.26
CA GLU A 465 -23.24 8.87 5.84
C GLU A 465 -23.01 10.23 6.50
N LYS A 466 -21.94 10.37 7.28
CA LYS A 466 -21.55 11.63 7.94
C LYS A 466 -21.16 12.73 6.96
N GLU A 467 -20.78 12.38 5.73
CA GLU A 467 -20.45 13.36 4.69
C GLU A 467 -21.70 13.89 3.98
N THR A 468 -22.83 13.18 3.99
CA THR A 468 -24.06 13.57 3.26
C THR A 468 -24.54 14.97 3.64
N ASP A 469 -24.66 15.26 4.94
CA ASP A 469 -25.06 16.55 5.49
C ASP A 469 -24.04 17.67 5.20
N LEU A 470 -22.78 17.30 4.95
CA LEU A 470 -21.72 18.22 4.56
C LEU A 470 -21.67 18.46 3.04
N VAL A 471 -22.30 17.59 2.24
CA VAL A 471 -22.33 17.72 0.77
C VAL A 471 -23.38 18.74 0.37
N VAL A 472 -24.62 18.50 0.80
CA VAL A 472 -25.74 19.40 0.58
C VAL A 472 -26.48 19.54 1.90
N THR A 473 -26.51 20.75 2.45
CA THR A 473 -27.27 21.02 3.68
C THR A 473 -28.77 20.88 3.41
N GLU A 474 -29.51 20.37 4.40
CA GLU A 474 -30.98 20.21 4.35
C GLU A 474 -31.47 19.32 3.18
N TRP A 475 -30.62 18.45 2.65
CA TRP A 475 -30.91 17.63 1.46
C TRP A 475 -32.20 16.78 1.57
N ARG A 476 -32.61 16.43 2.79
CA ARG A 476 -33.85 15.70 3.11
C ARG A 476 -35.11 16.45 2.68
N GLU A 477 -35.10 17.77 2.75
CA GLU A 477 -36.28 18.62 2.50
C GLU A 477 -36.35 19.12 1.05
N LEU A 478 -35.27 18.95 0.28
CA LEU A 478 -35.19 19.47 -1.08
C LEU A 478 -36.03 18.65 -2.07
N SER A 479 -36.48 19.27 -3.16
CA SER A 479 -36.99 18.49 -4.29
C SER A 479 -35.85 17.78 -5.02
N ALA A 480 -36.15 16.73 -5.78
CA ALA A 480 -35.17 16.02 -6.62
C ALA A 480 -34.37 16.97 -7.51
N MET A 481 -35.06 17.91 -8.15
CA MET A 481 -34.48 18.91 -9.03
C MET A 481 -33.56 19.87 -8.27
N GLU A 482 -33.99 20.31 -7.08
CA GLU A 482 -33.23 21.22 -6.23
C GLU A 482 -31.98 20.56 -5.64
N LEU A 483 -32.09 19.34 -5.14
CA LEU A 483 -30.95 18.56 -4.65
C LEU A 483 -29.94 18.35 -5.77
N SER A 484 -30.40 17.92 -6.96
CA SER A 484 -29.54 17.73 -8.12
C SER A 484 -28.88 19.04 -8.58
N ARG A 485 -29.56 20.18 -8.46
CA ARG A 485 -29.02 21.52 -8.73
C ARG A 485 -27.97 21.94 -7.70
N ARG A 486 -28.23 21.75 -6.40
CA ARG A 486 -27.28 22.08 -5.33
C ARG A 486 -26.04 21.18 -5.37
N LEU A 487 -26.21 19.89 -5.63
CA LEU A 487 -25.11 18.96 -5.80
C LEU A 487 -24.20 19.37 -6.97
N ARG A 488 -24.78 19.84 -8.08
CA ARG A 488 -24.01 20.38 -9.21
C ARG A 488 -23.26 21.66 -8.86
N ALA A 489 -23.83 22.50 -8.00
CA ALA A 489 -23.20 23.74 -7.54
C ALA A 489 -22.09 23.52 -6.49
N VAL A 490 -21.85 22.27 -6.04
CA VAL A 490 -20.75 21.98 -5.11
C VAL A 490 -19.42 22.30 -5.79
N PRO A 491 -18.55 23.13 -5.17
CA PRO A 491 -17.31 23.62 -5.82
C PRO A 491 -16.39 22.54 -6.36
N CYS A 492 -16.38 21.36 -5.71
CA CYS A 492 -15.61 20.21 -6.14
C CYS A 492 -16.35 18.91 -5.80
N LEU A 493 -16.68 18.14 -6.84
CA LEU A 493 -17.15 16.77 -6.71
C LEU A 493 -15.95 15.81 -6.73
N PHE A 494 -15.91 14.90 -5.76
CA PHE A 494 -14.85 13.90 -5.63
C PHE A 494 -15.15 12.61 -6.36
N ALA A 495 -16.43 12.23 -6.57
CA ALA A 495 -16.80 11.00 -7.27
C ALA A 495 -16.13 10.84 -8.65
N PRO A 496 -16.13 11.87 -9.53
CA PRO A 496 -15.37 11.84 -10.78
C PRO A 496 -13.85 11.64 -10.62
N LEU A 497 -13.28 12.18 -9.54
CA LEU A 497 -11.83 12.22 -9.31
C LEU A 497 -11.28 10.91 -8.75
N VAL A 498 -12.07 10.21 -7.93
CA VAL A 498 -11.63 9.00 -7.21
C VAL A 498 -12.37 7.72 -7.58
N LEU A 499 -13.65 7.76 -7.91
CA LEU A 499 -14.44 6.54 -8.16
C LEU A 499 -14.42 6.08 -9.61
N ARG A 500 -14.38 7.02 -10.57
CA ARG A 500 -14.53 6.73 -12.01
C ARG A 500 -13.64 5.59 -12.51
N HIS A 501 -12.34 5.67 -12.21
CA HIS A 501 -11.38 4.68 -12.68
C HIS A 501 -11.59 3.29 -12.07
N VAL A 502 -12.08 3.23 -10.82
CA VAL A 502 -12.39 1.96 -10.15
C VAL A 502 -13.63 1.36 -10.77
N ALA A 503 -14.69 2.15 -10.96
CA ALA A 503 -15.92 1.70 -11.62
C ALA A 503 -15.63 1.19 -13.04
N GLU A 504 -14.82 1.91 -13.84
CA GLU A 504 -14.41 1.48 -15.18
C GLU A 504 -13.57 0.20 -15.15
N GLY A 505 -12.61 0.09 -14.22
CA GLY A 505 -11.82 -1.13 -14.06
C GLY A 505 -12.67 -2.35 -13.66
N PHE A 506 -13.65 -2.15 -12.78
CA PHE A 506 -14.56 -3.19 -12.31
C PHE A 506 -15.54 -3.60 -13.42
N SER A 507 -16.08 -2.64 -14.18
CA SER A 507 -16.96 -2.94 -15.32
C SER A 507 -16.24 -3.76 -16.39
N ILE A 508 -14.95 -3.49 -16.64
CA ILE A 508 -14.14 -4.30 -17.58
C ILE A 508 -14.06 -5.76 -17.13
N VAL A 509 -13.72 -6.02 -15.86
CA VAL A 509 -13.62 -7.40 -15.35
C VAL A 509 -14.98 -8.10 -15.35
N ALA A 510 -16.04 -7.40 -14.97
CA ALA A 510 -17.41 -7.92 -14.97
C ALA A 510 -17.86 -8.30 -16.39
N ALA A 511 -17.65 -7.42 -17.38
CA ALA A 511 -17.97 -7.70 -18.77
C ALA A 511 -17.18 -8.91 -19.32
N ARG A 512 -15.89 -9.02 -19.00
CA ARG A 512 -15.10 -10.20 -19.41
C ARG A 512 -15.55 -11.49 -18.71
N LEU A 513 -16.00 -11.40 -17.46
CA LEU A 513 -16.57 -12.53 -16.73
C LEU A 513 -17.92 -12.97 -17.31
N ALA A 514 -18.77 -12.02 -17.72
CA ALA A 514 -20.07 -12.27 -18.33
C ALA A 514 -19.97 -12.99 -19.70
N LEU A 515 -18.86 -12.79 -20.42
CA LEU A 515 -18.57 -13.51 -21.66
C LEU A 515 -18.15 -14.98 -21.44
N GLN A 516 -17.75 -15.36 -20.23
CA GLN A 516 -17.34 -16.74 -19.95
C GLN A 516 -18.56 -17.66 -19.76
N ALA A 517 -18.47 -18.87 -20.33
CA ALA A 517 -19.49 -19.88 -20.15
C ALA A 517 -19.65 -20.24 -18.65
N PRO A 518 -20.85 -20.14 -18.06
CA PRO A 518 -21.08 -20.44 -16.64
C PRO A 518 -20.69 -21.87 -16.23
N ALA A 519 -20.75 -22.82 -17.16
CA ALA A 519 -20.38 -24.21 -16.93
C ALA A 519 -18.85 -24.44 -16.84
N VAL A 520 -18.02 -23.46 -17.23
CA VAL A 520 -16.57 -23.57 -17.23
C VAL A 520 -15.99 -22.90 -15.99
N PRO A 521 -15.09 -23.57 -15.24
CA PRO A 521 -14.36 -22.94 -14.15
C PRO A 521 -13.65 -21.66 -14.59
N VAL A 522 -13.89 -20.58 -13.85
CA VAL A 522 -13.19 -19.32 -14.08
C VAL A 522 -11.76 -19.44 -13.57
N ASP A 523 -10.80 -19.45 -14.49
CA ASP A 523 -9.40 -19.20 -14.16
C ASP A 523 -9.21 -17.68 -14.01
N GLU A 524 -9.13 -17.23 -12.77
CA GLU A 524 -8.96 -15.82 -12.42
C GLU A 524 -7.69 -15.22 -13.04
N ALA A 525 -6.58 -15.96 -13.03
CA ALA A 525 -5.31 -15.45 -13.56
C ALA A 525 -5.43 -15.23 -15.07
N MET A 526 -6.10 -16.13 -15.78
CA MET A 526 -6.38 -15.98 -17.20
C MET A 526 -7.40 -14.88 -17.49
N LEU A 527 -8.45 -14.74 -16.69
CA LEU A 527 -9.43 -13.65 -16.78
C LEU A 527 -8.73 -12.28 -16.66
N ILE A 528 -7.91 -12.10 -15.63
CA ILE A 528 -7.15 -10.87 -15.40
C ILE A 528 -6.17 -10.61 -16.55
N ARG A 529 -5.46 -11.64 -17.01
CA ARG A 529 -4.54 -11.51 -18.15
C ARG A 529 -5.27 -11.09 -19.43
N TYR A 530 -6.46 -11.62 -19.67
CA TYR A 530 -7.29 -11.23 -20.81
C TYR A 530 -7.73 -9.77 -20.70
N CYS A 531 -8.15 -9.34 -19.50
CA CYS A 531 -8.44 -7.94 -19.24
C CYS A 531 -7.21 -7.04 -19.50
N LEU A 532 -5.98 -7.48 -19.20
CA LEU A 532 -4.76 -6.68 -19.45
C LEU A 532 -4.33 -6.60 -20.93
N LEU A 533 -4.71 -7.56 -21.77
CA LEU A 533 -4.31 -7.60 -23.18
C LEU A 533 -5.29 -6.86 -24.10
N ASP A 534 -6.58 -6.89 -23.77
CA ASP A 534 -7.65 -6.37 -24.62
C ASP A 534 -8.30 -5.11 -23.99
N ASN A 535 -7.53 -4.02 -23.99
CA ASN A 535 -7.87 -2.74 -23.31
C ASN A 535 -8.13 -1.56 -24.25
N ASP A 536 -7.88 -1.71 -25.55
CA ASP A 536 -7.98 -0.59 -26.49
C ASP A 536 -9.43 -0.22 -26.80
N LYS A 537 -10.38 -1.13 -26.52
CA LYS A 537 -11.82 -0.89 -26.60
C LYS A 537 -12.52 -1.56 -25.41
N PRO A 538 -13.44 -0.85 -24.72
CA PRO A 538 -14.28 -1.48 -23.72
C PRO A 538 -15.21 -2.50 -24.39
N PRO A 539 -15.67 -3.53 -23.67
CA PRO A 539 -16.56 -4.55 -24.24
C PRO A 539 -17.88 -3.98 -24.79
N ASP A 540 -18.31 -2.83 -24.28
CA ASP A 540 -19.50 -2.08 -24.71
C ASP A 540 -19.27 -1.18 -25.95
N GLY A 541 -18.02 -0.96 -26.38
CA GLY A 541 -17.66 -0.24 -27.60
C GLY A 541 -17.80 1.28 -27.61
N ASP A 542 -18.37 1.90 -26.56
CA ASP A 542 -18.90 3.27 -26.60
C ASP A 542 -17.98 4.39 -26.07
N HIS A 543 -16.82 4.05 -25.49
CA HIS A 543 -15.89 5.06 -24.96
C HIS A 543 -14.43 4.62 -24.99
N ARG A 544 -13.50 5.56 -24.77
CA ARG A 544 -12.07 5.25 -24.65
C ARG A 544 -11.73 4.99 -23.18
N VAL A 545 -11.26 3.78 -22.88
CA VAL A 545 -10.83 3.38 -21.53
C VAL A 545 -9.73 4.30 -21.00
N LEU A 546 -9.83 4.69 -19.74
CA LEU A 546 -8.80 5.48 -19.07
C LEU A 546 -7.58 4.59 -18.80
N PRO A 547 -6.35 5.02 -19.17
CA PRO A 547 -5.15 4.20 -18.96
C PRO A 547 -4.90 3.78 -17.51
N GLU A 548 -5.38 4.57 -16.53
CA GLU A 548 -5.28 4.29 -15.10
C GLU A 548 -6.34 3.31 -14.55
N SER A 549 -7.39 3.01 -15.31
CA SER A 549 -8.37 1.95 -14.97
C SER A 549 -7.86 0.56 -15.34
N VAL A 550 -6.75 0.49 -16.07
CA VAL A 550 -6.14 -0.75 -16.54
C VAL A 550 -4.90 -1.04 -15.69
N SER A 551 -5.07 -1.86 -14.66
CA SER A 551 -3.94 -2.31 -13.85
C SER A 551 -4.20 -3.66 -13.19
N LEU A 552 -3.15 -4.46 -13.05
CA LEU A 552 -3.21 -5.75 -12.36
C LEU A 552 -3.81 -5.64 -10.93
N PRO A 553 -3.37 -4.71 -10.05
CA PRO A 553 -3.95 -4.60 -8.71
C PRO A 553 -5.45 -4.29 -8.70
N LEU A 554 -5.91 -3.41 -9.59
CA LEU A 554 -7.32 -3.03 -9.68
C LEU A 554 -8.18 -4.19 -10.18
N PHE A 555 -7.72 -4.92 -11.21
CA PHE A 555 -8.44 -6.09 -11.71
C PHE A 555 -8.47 -7.25 -10.71
N SER A 556 -7.40 -7.45 -9.94
CA SER A 556 -7.43 -8.43 -8.84
C SER A 556 -8.47 -8.05 -7.77
N ARG A 557 -8.61 -6.76 -7.43
CA ARG A 557 -9.64 -6.28 -6.49
C ARG A 557 -11.05 -6.45 -7.04
N ALA A 558 -11.25 -6.17 -8.32
CA ALA A 558 -12.52 -6.42 -9.00
C ALA A 558 -12.89 -7.91 -8.97
N ALA A 559 -11.93 -8.81 -9.25
CA ALA A 559 -12.15 -10.25 -9.18
C ALA A 559 -12.47 -10.72 -7.76
N THR A 560 -11.80 -10.18 -6.74
CA THR A 560 -12.13 -10.43 -5.33
C THR A 560 -13.56 -10.01 -5.01
N PHE A 561 -13.98 -8.81 -5.43
CA PHE A 561 -15.34 -8.31 -5.25
C PHE A 561 -16.37 -9.22 -5.94
N LEU A 562 -16.21 -9.47 -7.24
CA LEU A 562 -17.14 -10.30 -8.02
C LEU A 562 -17.22 -11.75 -7.49
N ARG A 563 -16.14 -12.27 -6.90
CA ARG A 563 -16.16 -13.56 -6.21
C ARG A 563 -16.96 -13.52 -4.92
N ALA A 564 -16.83 -12.45 -4.12
CA ALA A 564 -17.61 -12.27 -2.90
C ALA A 564 -19.11 -12.18 -3.23
N GLU A 565 -19.47 -11.61 -4.37
CA GLU A 565 -20.83 -11.61 -4.94
C GLU A 565 -21.27 -12.97 -5.51
N GLY A 566 -20.46 -14.03 -5.38
CA GLY A 566 -20.82 -15.37 -5.83
C GLY A 566 -20.72 -15.60 -7.34
N LEU A 567 -20.23 -14.64 -8.13
CA LEU A 567 -20.22 -14.72 -9.60
C LEU A 567 -19.19 -15.71 -10.17
N PHE A 568 -18.36 -16.29 -9.30
CA PHE A 568 -17.41 -17.36 -9.59
C PHE A 568 -17.92 -18.75 -9.15
N ALA A 569 -19.06 -18.81 -8.45
CA ALA A 569 -19.59 -20.02 -7.85
C ALA A 569 -20.02 -21.05 -8.88
N ARG A 570 -19.99 -22.34 -8.48
CA ARG A 570 -20.36 -23.49 -9.31
C ARG A 570 -21.70 -24.12 -8.93
N ASP A 571 -22.17 -23.83 -7.72
CA ASP A 571 -23.34 -24.49 -7.13
C ASP A 571 -24.65 -23.78 -7.49
N VAL A 572 -24.58 -22.78 -8.37
CA VAL A 572 -25.71 -22.01 -8.90
C VAL A 572 -26.07 -22.55 -10.28
N ASP A 573 -27.36 -22.58 -10.59
CA ASP A 573 -27.85 -22.92 -11.92
C ASP A 573 -27.12 -22.10 -13.02
N PRO A 574 -26.59 -22.73 -14.09
CA PRO A 574 -25.83 -22.03 -15.13
C PRO A 574 -26.60 -20.90 -15.85
N ALA A 575 -27.93 -20.99 -15.96
CA ALA A 575 -28.71 -19.91 -16.58
C ALA A 575 -28.81 -18.71 -15.62
N SER A 576 -29.10 -18.96 -14.34
CA SER A 576 -29.12 -17.94 -13.30
C SER A 576 -27.76 -17.25 -13.13
N LEU A 577 -26.66 -18.00 -13.11
CA LEU A 577 -25.31 -17.44 -13.01
C LEU A 577 -24.97 -16.57 -14.24
N ARG A 578 -25.45 -16.92 -15.43
CA ARG A 578 -25.28 -16.09 -16.63
C ARG A 578 -26.00 -14.75 -16.49
N GLU A 579 -27.22 -14.77 -15.99
CA GLU A 579 -28.03 -13.58 -15.75
C GLU A 579 -27.38 -12.69 -14.69
N GLN A 580 -27.02 -13.24 -13.53
CA GLN A 580 -26.32 -12.52 -12.46
C GLN A 580 -25.02 -11.85 -12.94
N ARG A 581 -24.24 -12.52 -13.79
CA ARG A 581 -23.03 -11.92 -14.39
C ARG A 581 -23.33 -10.76 -15.32
N ARG A 582 -24.41 -10.85 -16.12
CA ARG A 582 -24.86 -9.75 -17.00
C ARG A 582 -25.45 -8.59 -16.22
N ASP A 583 -26.16 -8.85 -15.14
CA ASP A 583 -26.70 -7.83 -14.26
C ASP A 583 -25.56 -7.06 -13.57
N ALA A 584 -24.53 -7.77 -13.09
CA ALA A 584 -23.34 -7.17 -12.52
C ALA A 584 -22.57 -6.31 -13.54
N GLU A 585 -22.39 -6.81 -14.77
CA GLU A 585 -21.82 -6.02 -15.88
C GLU A 585 -22.62 -4.74 -16.14
N THR A 586 -23.95 -4.86 -16.24
CA THR A 586 -24.86 -3.73 -16.52
C THR A 586 -24.81 -2.70 -15.40
N ALA A 587 -24.89 -3.14 -14.14
CA ALA A 587 -24.87 -2.28 -12.97
C ALA A 587 -23.54 -1.50 -12.83
N LEU A 588 -22.40 -2.17 -13.01
CA LEU A 588 -21.08 -1.53 -12.93
C LEU A 588 -20.83 -0.56 -14.10
N THR A 589 -21.33 -0.89 -15.29
CA THR A 589 -21.28 -0.02 -16.48
C THR A 589 -22.13 1.23 -16.26
N ALA A 590 -23.36 1.08 -15.77
CA ALA A 590 -24.24 2.19 -15.44
C ALA A 590 -23.63 3.11 -14.36
N LEU A 591 -23.04 2.53 -13.30
CA LEU A 591 -22.34 3.28 -12.27
C LEU A 591 -21.16 4.09 -12.84
N ARG A 592 -20.34 3.48 -13.72
CA ARG A 592 -19.25 4.18 -14.42
C ARG A 592 -19.77 5.38 -15.20
N ASP A 593 -20.83 5.20 -15.98
CA ASP A 593 -21.37 6.24 -16.86
C ASP A 593 -22.03 7.38 -16.07
N GLU A 594 -22.71 7.05 -14.98
CA GLU A 594 -23.25 8.02 -14.03
C GLU A 594 -22.13 8.91 -13.43
N ILE A 595 -21.04 8.31 -12.96
CA ILE A 595 -19.88 9.05 -12.44
C ILE A 595 -19.22 9.88 -13.57
N ALA A 596 -19.15 9.35 -14.79
CA ALA A 596 -18.60 10.08 -15.93
C ALA A 596 -19.45 11.29 -16.31
N ALA A 597 -20.78 11.20 -16.24
CA ALA A 597 -21.70 12.30 -16.53
C ALA A 597 -21.53 13.50 -15.57
N LEU A 598 -21.17 13.24 -14.30
CA LEU A 598 -20.81 14.29 -13.34
C LEU A 598 -19.53 15.03 -13.74
N THR A 599 -18.60 14.36 -14.43
CA THR A 599 -17.35 14.97 -14.90
C THR A 599 -17.62 16.04 -15.96
N VAL A 600 -18.40 15.68 -16.99
CA VAL A 600 -18.68 16.53 -18.17
C VAL A 600 -19.38 17.84 -17.77
N ARG A 601 -20.32 17.76 -16.83
CA ARG A 601 -21.09 18.93 -16.37
C ARG A 601 -20.28 19.91 -15.53
N SER A 602 -19.35 19.41 -14.70
CA SER A 602 -18.46 20.28 -13.90
C SER A 602 -17.47 21.09 -14.75
N ASP A 603 -17.14 20.60 -15.95
CA ASP A 603 -16.21 21.26 -16.89
C ASP A 603 -16.88 22.32 -17.79
N GLU A 604 -18.21 22.28 -17.93
CA GLU A 604 -18.99 23.29 -18.67
C GLU A 604 -19.34 24.51 -17.82
N GLU A 605 -19.61 24.34 -16.53
CA GLU A 605 -19.86 25.45 -15.60
C GLU A 605 -18.59 26.29 -15.36
N GLY A 606 -17.41 25.66 -15.33
CA GLY A 606 -16.12 26.38 -15.28
C GLY A 606 -15.67 27.06 -16.60
N LYS A 607 -16.57 27.20 -17.58
CA LYS A 607 -16.42 28.02 -18.79
C LYS A 607 -17.33 29.25 -18.80
N ARG A 608 -18.33 29.31 -17.93
CA ARG A 608 -19.18 30.48 -17.70
C ARG A 608 -18.64 31.28 -16.52
#